data_AF-A0A960MFF3-F1
#
_entry.id   AF-A0A960MFF3-F1
#
_cell.length_a   1.000
_cell.length_b   1.000
_cell.length_c   1.000
_cell.angle_alpha   90.00
_cell.angle_beta   90.00
_cell.angle_gamma   90.00
#
_symmetry.space_group_name_H-M   'P 1'
#
loop_
_entity.id
_entity.type
_entity.pdbx_description
1 polymer ?
#
loop_
_entity_poly.entity_id
_entity_poly.type
_entity_poly.pdbx_seq_one_letter_code
_entity_poly.pdbx_strand_id
1 'polypeptide(L)'
;MKLKTILLTGLAAFGVSQLASAQTVINITGATAFRAGAHNAIIDILGGAGTTQYGFAGSSISSANHAIFSGTIGGQAYIIRTSQSGSTAGIAAVVNQTSLTYLKTSLVGTADLSTSGVQIATSIGNATTAGKTESAIARFSFSDVDQAISNTPTPALPGEAVGVVPFVFLSNVGAPAGLTNMTDQLHDAQWSLGELPLSMYTGNPADTARVLNMGRSNGSGTRATILSETRYGPFTSVVQYGGPNDTSNISGAEGTG
;
A
#
# COMPACT_ATOMS: atom_id res chain seq x y z
N MET A 1 -58.65 -32.49 -1.27
CA MET A 1 -57.59 -31.54 -1.70
C MET A 1 -56.53 -31.41 -0.61
N LYS A 2 -55.52 -32.31 -0.48
CA LYS A 2 -54.62 -32.25 0.71
C LYS A 2 -53.13 -32.61 0.51
N LEU A 3 -52.67 -33.06 -0.66
CA LEU A 3 -51.24 -33.38 -0.84
C LEU A 3 -50.64 -32.76 -2.11
N LYS A 4 -51.40 -32.80 -3.22
CA LYS A 4 -50.98 -32.23 -4.51
C LYS A 4 -50.81 -30.70 -4.48
N THR A 5 -51.60 -30.00 -3.68
CA THR A 5 -51.49 -28.54 -3.49
C THR A 5 -50.28 -28.17 -2.63
N ILE A 6 -49.92 -28.97 -1.63
CA ILE A 6 -48.77 -28.69 -0.75
C ILE A 6 -47.44 -28.92 -1.50
N LEU A 7 -47.37 -29.94 -2.35
CA LEU A 7 -46.16 -30.22 -3.13
C LEU A 7 -45.86 -29.13 -4.16
N LEU A 8 -46.91 -28.58 -4.80
CA LEU A 8 -46.76 -27.55 -5.84
C LEU A 8 -46.41 -26.18 -5.25
N THR A 9 -46.93 -25.84 -4.06
CA THR A 9 -46.54 -24.61 -3.33
C THR A 9 -45.15 -24.74 -2.72
N GLY A 10 -44.74 -25.94 -2.28
CA GLY A 10 -43.39 -26.21 -1.77
C GLY A 10 -42.28 -26.12 -2.84
N LEU A 11 -42.56 -26.57 -4.07
CA LEU A 11 -41.63 -26.41 -5.21
C LEU A 11 -41.57 -24.97 -5.74
N ALA A 12 -42.67 -24.21 -5.68
CA ALA A 12 -42.66 -22.78 -6.01
C ALA A 12 -41.85 -21.95 -4.98
N ALA A 13 -41.83 -22.36 -3.71
CA ALA A 13 -41.01 -21.72 -2.67
C ALA A 13 -39.50 -22.05 -2.77
N PHE A 14 -39.14 -23.19 -3.35
CA PHE A 14 -37.73 -23.53 -3.67
C PHE A 14 -37.24 -22.88 -4.97
N GLY A 15 -38.13 -22.47 -5.87
CA GLY A 15 -37.78 -21.77 -7.13
C GLY A 15 -37.42 -20.29 -6.95
N VAL A 16 -37.61 -19.74 -5.75
CA VAL A 16 -37.20 -18.38 -5.36
C VAL A 16 -36.13 -18.44 -4.26
N SER A 17 -35.34 -19.53 -4.18
CA SER A 17 -34.03 -19.45 -3.53
C SER A 17 -33.19 -18.51 -4.37
N GLN A 18 -33.30 -17.26 -3.97
CA GLN A 18 -32.67 -16.08 -4.48
C GLN A 18 -31.33 -16.43 -5.13
N LEU A 19 -31.15 -15.94 -6.36
CA LEU A 19 -29.85 -15.46 -6.78
C LEU A 19 -29.46 -14.36 -5.77
N ALA A 20 -29.06 -14.76 -4.56
CA ALA A 20 -28.28 -13.95 -3.68
C ALA A 20 -26.96 -13.81 -4.43
N SER A 21 -26.88 -12.78 -5.28
CA SER A 21 -25.64 -12.43 -5.96
C SER A 21 -24.64 -12.18 -4.83
N ALA A 22 -23.78 -13.17 -4.57
CA ALA A 22 -22.80 -13.07 -3.52
C ALA A 22 -21.95 -11.83 -3.83
N GLN A 23 -21.86 -10.91 -2.86
CA GLN A 23 -21.04 -9.71 -3.04
C GLN A 23 -19.62 -10.13 -3.43
N THR A 24 -19.13 -9.59 -4.54
CA THR A 24 -17.78 -9.91 -4.99
C THR A 24 -16.79 -9.14 -4.12
N VAL A 25 -15.94 -9.87 -3.40
CA VAL A 25 -14.92 -9.30 -2.52
C VAL A 25 -13.59 -9.24 -3.26
N ILE A 26 -12.99 -8.06 -3.31
CA ILE A 26 -11.68 -7.81 -3.92
C ILE A 26 -10.73 -7.27 -2.86
N ASN A 27 -9.60 -7.95 -2.68
CA ASN A 27 -8.54 -7.55 -1.76
C ASN A 27 -7.36 -7.00 -2.55
N ILE A 28 -6.96 -5.78 -2.24
CA ILE A 28 -5.90 -5.04 -2.91
C ILE A 28 -4.79 -4.71 -1.90
N THR A 29 -3.54 -4.93 -2.29
CA THR A 29 -2.35 -4.50 -1.54
C THR A 29 -1.45 -3.62 -2.42
N GLY A 30 -0.30 -3.20 -1.90
CA GLY A 30 0.71 -2.49 -2.68
C GLY A 30 1.17 -1.16 -2.13
N ALA A 31 1.42 -0.24 -3.06
CA ALA A 31 2.18 0.98 -2.87
C ALA A 31 1.52 1.96 -1.88
N THR A 32 2.32 2.53 -0.98
CA THR A 32 1.82 3.62 -0.13
C THR A 32 1.84 4.97 -0.85
N ALA A 33 2.72 5.19 -1.82
CA ALA A 33 2.93 6.50 -2.47
C ALA A 33 1.76 6.92 -3.37
N PHE A 34 0.95 5.97 -3.88
CA PHE A 34 -0.17 6.26 -4.77
C PHE A 34 -1.55 5.93 -4.17
N ARG A 35 -1.61 5.59 -2.87
CA ARG A 35 -2.83 5.09 -2.23
C ARG A 35 -4.01 6.05 -2.29
N ALA A 36 -3.77 7.36 -2.21
CA ALA A 36 -4.82 8.36 -2.33
C ALA A 36 -5.52 8.29 -3.70
N GLY A 37 -4.75 8.19 -4.78
CA GLY A 37 -5.27 8.01 -6.13
C GLY A 37 -6.02 6.69 -6.29
N ALA A 38 -5.46 5.60 -5.75
CA ALA A 38 -6.11 4.29 -5.77
C ALA A 38 -7.46 4.31 -5.03
N HIS A 39 -7.54 4.92 -3.84
CA HIS A 39 -8.77 5.04 -3.07
C HIS A 39 -9.83 5.88 -3.81
N ASN A 40 -9.43 6.99 -4.43
CA ASN A 40 -10.34 7.82 -5.23
C ASN A 40 -10.87 7.05 -6.44
N ALA A 41 -10.01 6.34 -7.17
CA ALA A 41 -10.43 5.51 -8.30
C ALA A 41 -11.40 4.39 -7.89
N ILE A 42 -11.19 3.80 -6.69
CA ILE A 42 -12.11 2.81 -6.11
C ILE A 42 -13.48 3.44 -5.79
N ILE A 43 -13.50 4.65 -5.24
CA ILE A 43 -14.75 5.38 -5.00
C ILE A 43 -15.46 5.67 -6.33
N ASP A 44 -14.75 6.17 -7.32
CA ASP A 44 -15.31 6.52 -8.62
C ASP A 44 -15.92 5.29 -9.33
N ILE A 45 -15.21 4.17 -9.36
CA ILE A 45 -15.70 2.94 -10.03
C ILE A 45 -16.90 2.31 -9.32
N LEU A 46 -17.02 2.49 -8.00
CA LEU A 46 -18.11 1.95 -7.17
C LEU A 46 -19.39 2.82 -7.16
N GLY A 47 -19.43 3.88 -7.97
CA GLY A 47 -20.58 4.76 -8.13
C GLY A 47 -20.33 6.21 -7.71
N GLY A 48 -19.11 6.56 -7.32
CA GLY A 48 -18.68 7.92 -7.01
C GLY A 48 -19.02 8.38 -5.59
N ALA A 49 -18.53 9.59 -5.27
CA ALA A 49 -18.81 10.26 -4.00
C ALA A 49 -20.32 10.44 -3.78
N GLY A 50 -20.78 10.16 -2.55
CA GLY A 50 -22.21 10.19 -2.21
C GLY A 50 -22.95 8.87 -2.46
N THR A 51 -22.36 7.93 -3.20
CA THR A 51 -22.92 6.59 -3.42
C THR A 51 -22.08 5.51 -2.74
N THR A 52 -20.76 5.53 -2.94
CA THR A 52 -19.86 4.54 -2.34
C THR A 52 -19.77 4.74 -0.84
N GLN A 53 -20.03 3.68 -0.08
CA GLN A 53 -19.84 3.67 1.36
C GLN A 53 -18.43 3.19 1.68
N TYR A 54 -17.73 3.86 2.58
CA TYR A 54 -16.37 3.46 2.95
C TYR A 54 -16.02 3.74 4.41
N GLY A 55 -15.04 3.01 4.89
CA GLY A 55 -14.47 3.13 6.23
C GLY A 55 -12.97 2.87 6.19
N PHE A 56 -12.21 3.48 7.10
CA PHE A 56 -10.75 3.43 7.08
C PHE A 56 -10.11 3.43 8.47
N ALA A 57 -8.89 2.90 8.55
CA ALA A 57 -8.00 3.05 9.69
C ALA A 57 -6.86 4.02 9.35
N GLY A 58 -6.77 5.11 10.10
CA GLY A 58 -5.89 6.25 9.85
C GLY A 58 -6.61 7.57 10.13
N SER A 59 -5.94 8.69 9.91
CA SER A 59 -6.55 10.03 10.09
C SER A 59 -7.37 10.51 8.88
N SER A 60 -7.13 9.95 7.70
CA SER A 60 -7.82 10.31 6.46
C SER A 60 -7.82 9.13 5.50
N ILE A 61 -8.87 9.01 4.67
CA ILE A 61 -8.93 8.02 3.59
C ILE A 61 -7.74 8.16 2.63
N SER A 62 -7.28 9.38 2.36
CA SER A 62 -6.15 9.63 1.45
C SER A 62 -4.83 9.10 1.98
N SER A 63 -4.71 8.93 3.30
CA SER A 63 -3.50 8.49 3.97
C SER A 63 -3.60 7.11 4.64
N ALA A 64 -4.79 6.52 4.69
CA ALA A 64 -5.04 5.23 5.32
C ALA A 64 -4.31 4.08 4.60
N ASN A 65 -3.71 3.18 5.38
CA ASN A 65 -3.17 1.93 4.83
C ASN A 65 -4.22 0.83 4.77
N HIS A 66 -5.33 0.97 5.49
CA HIS A 66 -6.44 0.01 5.47
C HIS A 66 -7.75 0.75 5.26
N ALA A 67 -8.46 0.37 4.21
CA ALA A 67 -9.79 0.85 3.93
C ALA A 67 -10.69 -0.28 3.42
N ILE A 68 -11.99 -0.10 3.60
CA ILE A 68 -13.04 -0.94 3.03
C ILE A 68 -14.03 -0.03 2.30
N PHE A 69 -14.45 -0.46 1.13
CA PHE A 69 -15.37 0.22 0.26
C PHE A 69 -16.49 -0.74 -0.14
N SER A 70 -17.71 -0.23 -0.22
CA SER A 70 -18.88 -0.96 -0.68
C SER A 70 -19.68 -0.09 -1.63
N GLY A 71 -20.07 -0.67 -2.76
CA GLY A 71 -20.85 0.00 -3.79
C GLY A 71 -21.17 -0.96 -4.93
N THR A 72 -21.44 -0.41 -6.11
CA THR A 72 -21.86 -1.22 -7.27
C THR A 72 -21.06 -0.91 -8.52
N ILE A 73 -20.70 -1.95 -9.28
CA ILE A 73 -20.12 -1.83 -10.62
C ILE A 73 -21.07 -2.55 -11.58
N GLY A 74 -21.58 -1.84 -12.59
CA GLY A 74 -22.55 -2.40 -13.54
C GLY A 74 -23.81 -2.98 -12.88
N GLY A 75 -24.25 -2.40 -11.76
CA GLY A 75 -25.41 -2.87 -10.98
C GLY A 75 -25.14 -4.07 -10.07
N GLN A 76 -23.94 -4.65 -10.08
CA GLN A 76 -23.55 -5.74 -9.17
C GLN A 76 -22.84 -5.18 -7.94
N ALA A 77 -23.09 -5.79 -6.78
CA ALA A 77 -22.51 -5.33 -5.51
C ALA A 77 -21.08 -5.85 -5.31
N TYR A 78 -20.17 -4.93 -4.97
CA TYR A 78 -18.77 -5.20 -4.71
C TYR A 78 -18.35 -4.72 -3.32
N ILE A 79 -17.44 -5.45 -2.70
CA ILE A 79 -16.66 -5.01 -1.56
C ILE A 79 -15.19 -4.96 -1.97
N ILE A 80 -14.58 -3.79 -1.89
CA ILE A 80 -13.15 -3.62 -2.16
C ILE A 80 -12.46 -3.29 -0.86
N ARG A 81 -11.32 -3.94 -0.57
CA ARG A 81 -10.55 -3.74 0.65
C ARG A 81 -9.10 -3.51 0.32
N THR A 82 -8.48 -2.58 1.03
CA THR A 82 -7.06 -2.25 0.84
C THR A 82 -6.23 -2.58 2.08
N SER A 83 -4.99 -3.01 1.85
CA SER A 83 -3.96 -3.24 2.87
C SER A 83 -2.61 -2.86 2.30
N GLN A 84 -2.18 -1.62 2.55
CA GLN A 84 -0.98 -1.03 1.96
C GLN A 84 0.25 -1.38 2.79
N SER A 85 1.24 -2.00 2.15
CA SER A 85 2.48 -2.48 2.79
C SER A 85 3.74 -1.95 2.08
N GLY A 86 3.61 -1.34 0.90
CA GLY A 86 4.71 -1.00 0.01
C GLY A 86 4.61 -1.77 -1.31
N SER A 87 5.24 -1.24 -2.34
CA SER A 87 5.07 -1.71 -3.72
C SER A 87 5.69 -3.08 -3.95
N THR A 88 6.97 -3.25 -3.58
CA THR A 88 7.66 -4.54 -3.68
C THR A 88 7.08 -5.55 -2.70
N ALA A 89 6.70 -5.11 -1.49
CA ALA A 89 6.03 -5.95 -0.50
C ALA A 89 4.64 -6.43 -0.98
N GLY A 90 3.87 -5.57 -1.65
CA GLY A 90 2.57 -5.93 -2.20
C GLY A 90 2.66 -6.89 -3.39
N ILE A 91 3.64 -6.69 -4.28
CA ILE A 91 3.96 -7.66 -5.34
C ILE A 91 4.26 -9.02 -4.71
N ALA A 92 5.17 -9.05 -3.74
CA ALA A 92 5.54 -10.28 -3.03
C ALA A 92 4.31 -10.94 -2.37
N ALA A 93 3.41 -10.15 -1.77
CA ALA A 93 2.21 -10.68 -1.13
C ALA A 93 1.25 -11.34 -2.13
N VAL A 94 1.09 -10.78 -3.33
CA VAL A 94 0.25 -11.39 -4.38
C VAL A 94 0.92 -12.63 -4.96
N VAL A 95 2.21 -12.56 -5.28
CA VAL A 95 2.96 -13.70 -5.83
C VAL A 95 2.94 -14.88 -4.86
N ASN A 96 3.29 -14.63 -3.60
CA ASN A 96 3.43 -15.66 -2.58
C ASN A 96 2.11 -16.02 -1.89
N GLN A 97 0.99 -15.42 -2.30
CA GLN A 97 -0.34 -15.62 -1.69
C GLN A 97 -0.32 -15.38 -0.17
N THR A 98 0.41 -14.33 0.25
CA THR A 98 0.61 -14.01 1.66
C THR A 98 -0.69 -13.46 2.26
N SER A 99 -1.03 -13.96 3.44
CA SER A 99 -2.18 -13.48 4.20
C SER A 99 -1.86 -12.14 4.83
N LEU A 100 -2.68 -11.13 4.55
CA LEU A 100 -2.56 -9.77 5.07
C LEU A 100 -3.79 -9.40 5.91
N THR A 101 -3.64 -8.41 6.78
CA THR A 101 -4.74 -7.88 7.57
C THR A 101 -5.58 -6.90 6.76
N TYR A 102 -6.89 -7.13 6.72
CA TYR A 102 -7.90 -6.26 6.12
C TYR A 102 -8.99 -5.91 7.13
N LEU A 103 -9.75 -4.87 6.83
CA LEU A 103 -11.03 -4.62 7.51
C LEU A 103 -12.05 -5.69 7.09
N LYS A 104 -12.89 -6.13 8.03
CA LYS A 104 -13.83 -7.23 7.79
C LYS A 104 -14.92 -6.85 6.81
N THR A 105 -15.29 -7.78 5.94
CA THR A 105 -16.45 -7.63 5.05
C THR A 105 -17.76 -7.44 5.82
N SER A 106 -17.87 -7.99 7.03
CA SER A 106 -19.04 -7.85 7.91
C SER A 106 -19.29 -6.42 8.42
N LEU A 107 -18.40 -5.46 8.14
CA LEU A 107 -18.62 -4.05 8.43
C LEU A 107 -19.59 -3.39 7.43
N VAL A 108 -19.82 -4.02 6.28
CA VAL A 108 -20.79 -3.52 5.30
C VAL A 108 -22.19 -3.58 5.88
N GLY A 109 -22.91 -2.45 5.83
CA GLY A 109 -24.23 -2.29 6.42
C GLY A 109 -24.24 -1.94 7.92
N THR A 110 -23.07 -1.72 8.53
CA THR A 110 -22.96 -1.19 9.90
C THR A 110 -22.68 0.31 9.88
N ALA A 111 -22.66 0.94 11.07
CA ALA A 111 -22.26 2.34 11.23
C ALA A 111 -20.75 2.60 10.97
N ASP A 112 -19.97 1.55 10.66
CA ASP A 112 -18.54 1.65 10.35
C ASP A 112 -18.26 2.08 8.91
N LEU A 113 -19.30 2.17 8.07
CA LEU A 113 -19.22 2.67 6.71
C LEU A 113 -20.26 3.77 6.48
N SER A 114 -19.89 4.79 5.71
CA SER A 114 -20.82 5.82 5.25
C SER A 114 -20.35 6.40 3.91
N THR A 115 -21.21 7.14 3.24
CA THR A 115 -20.88 7.83 1.98
C THR A 115 -19.97 9.05 2.17
N SER A 116 -19.85 9.54 3.40
CA SER A 116 -18.88 10.57 3.81
C SER A 116 -17.56 9.98 4.32
N GLY A 117 -17.48 8.65 4.42
CA GLY A 117 -16.38 7.95 5.06
C GLY A 117 -16.49 7.91 6.58
N VAL A 118 -15.99 6.83 7.17
CA VAL A 118 -15.91 6.67 8.63
C VAL A 118 -14.49 6.33 9.03
N GLN A 119 -13.93 7.10 9.96
CA GLN A 119 -12.72 6.69 10.65
C GLN A 119 -13.08 5.60 11.66
N ILE A 120 -12.75 4.36 11.33
CA ILE A 120 -12.96 3.20 12.21
C ILE A 120 -11.93 3.22 13.35
N ALA A 121 -10.74 3.73 13.05
CA ALA A 121 -9.60 3.73 13.96
C ALA A 121 -8.50 4.70 13.55
N THR A 122 -7.62 5.03 14.50
CA THR A 122 -6.37 5.75 14.26
C THR A 122 -5.29 4.86 13.65
N SER A 123 -5.26 3.57 14.01
CA SER A 123 -4.35 2.56 13.48
C SER A 123 -4.96 1.16 13.64
N ILE A 124 -4.49 0.20 12.86
CA ILE A 124 -4.82 -1.22 13.09
C ILE A 124 -4.22 -1.66 14.43
N GLY A 125 -4.98 -2.45 15.20
CA GLY A 125 -4.57 -2.95 16.51
C GLY A 125 -4.99 -2.06 17.67
N ASN A 126 -5.63 -0.92 17.40
CA ASN A 126 -6.24 -0.10 18.45
C ASN A 126 -7.55 -0.72 18.99
N ALA A 127 -8.04 -0.27 20.14
CA ALA A 127 -9.25 -0.84 20.77
C ALA A 127 -10.51 -0.72 19.88
N THR A 128 -10.62 0.31 19.04
CA THR A 128 -11.78 0.51 18.16
C THR A 128 -11.80 -0.42 16.94
N THR A 129 -10.64 -0.96 16.55
CA THR A 129 -10.52 -2.03 15.53
C THR A 129 -10.65 -3.44 16.09
N ALA A 130 -10.71 -3.63 17.41
CA ALA A 130 -10.81 -4.95 18.01
C ALA A 130 -12.03 -5.71 17.43
N GLY A 131 -11.76 -6.86 16.82
CA GLY A 131 -12.80 -7.66 16.16
C GLY A 131 -13.27 -7.17 14.78
N LYS A 132 -12.78 -6.03 14.28
CA LYS A 132 -13.14 -5.44 12.97
C LYS A 132 -12.17 -5.79 11.84
N THR A 133 -11.12 -6.56 12.11
CA THR A 133 -10.13 -6.98 11.12
C THR A 133 -10.12 -8.49 10.88
N GLU A 134 -9.82 -8.92 9.67
CA GLU A 134 -9.60 -10.32 9.31
C GLU A 134 -8.39 -10.49 8.41
N SER A 135 -7.84 -11.69 8.41
CA SER A 135 -6.76 -12.07 7.52
C SER A 135 -7.33 -12.55 6.19
N ALA A 136 -6.82 -12.03 5.08
CA ALA A 136 -7.20 -12.47 3.74
C ALA A 136 -6.02 -12.33 2.77
N ILE A 137 -6.08 -13.06 1.66
CA ILE A 137 -5.05 -13.01 0.62
C ILE A 137 -5.39 -11.88 -0.35
N ALA A 138 -4.38 -11.10 -0.75
CA ALA A 138 -4.52 -10.08 -1.78
C ALA A 138 -4.65 -10.72 -3.17
N ARG A 139 -5.59 -10.23 -3.97
CA ARG A 139 -5.73 -10.66 -5.37
C ARG A 139 -4.97 -9.75 -6.33
N PHE A 140 -4.88 -8.46 -6.00
CA PHE A 140 -4.22 -7.45 -6.80
C PHE A 140 -3.20 -6.71 -5.97
N SER A 141 -2.12 -6.30 -6.62
CA SER A 141 -1.17 -5.31 -6.10
C SER A 141 -1.16 -4.15 -7.08
N PHE A 142 -1.20 -2.92 -6.57
CA PHE A 142 -0.79 -1.76 -7.37
C PHE A 142 0.59 -1.33 -6.91
N SER A 143 1.47 -1.08 -7.88
CA SER A 143 2.88 -0.84 -7.64
C SER A 143 3.30 0.44 -8.36
N ASP A 144 4.16 1.23 -7.72
CA ASP A 144 4.89 2.33 -8.33
C ASP A 144 6.27 1.90 -8.88
N VAL A 145 6.53 0.59 -8.90
CA VAL A 145 7.69 -0.06 -9.53
C VAL A 145 7.28 -1.25 -10.38
N ASP A 146 8.05 -1.50 -11.44
CA ASP A 146 7.91 -2.73 -12.20
C ASP A 146 8.27 -3.95 -11.33
N GLN A 147 7.57 -5.07 -11.54
CA GLN A 147 7.88 -6.33 -10.87
C GLN A 147 9.33 -6.79 -11.14
N ALA A 148 9.87 -6.51 -12.32
CA ALA A 148 11.23 -6.88 -12.72
C ALA A 148 12.31 -6.28 -11.81
N ILE A 149 12.04 -5.12 -11.19
CA ILE A 149 12.95 -4.43 -10.26
C ILE A 149 12.49 -4.57 -8.80
N SER A 150 11.48 -5.41 -8.55
CA SER A 150 11.07 -5.78 -7.20
C SER A 150 11.89 -6.96 -6.67
N ASN A 151 11.84 -7.21 -5.37
CA ASN A 151 12.46 -8.40 -4.75
C ASN A 151 11.72 -9.71 -5.08
N THR A 152 10.69 -9.68 -5.93
CA THR A 152 9.92 -10.86 -6.32
C THR A 152 9.57 -10.79 -7.81
N PRO A 153 10.56 -10.93 -8.71
CA PRO A 153 10.36 -10.79 -10.14
C PRO A 153 9.61 -11.97 -10.76
N THR A 154 9.50 -13.11 -10.07
CA THR A 154 8.86 -14.33 -10.56
C THR A 154 7.93 -14.97 -9.53
N PRO A 155 6.88 -15.69 -9.98
CA PRO A 155 6.30 -15.65 -11.33
C PRO A 155 5.81 -14.24 -11.73
N ALA A 156 5.85 -13.96 -13.03
CA ALA A 156 5.36 -12.70 -13.58
C ALA A 156 3.85 -12.58 -13.36
N LEU A 157 3.42 -11.47 -12.79
CA LEU A 157 2.02 -11.10 -12.63
C LEU A 157 1.55 -10.35 -13.87
N PRO A 158 0.37 -10.68 -14.43
CA PRO A 158 -0.21 -9.88 -15.48
C PRO A 158 -0.61 -8.51 -14.92
N GLY A 159 -0.32 -7.44 -15.65
CA GLY A 159 -0.65 -6.08 -15.25
C GLY A 159 -0.35 -5.07 -16.36
N GLU A 160 -0.83 -3.84 -16.18
CA GLU A 160 -0.62 -2.72 -17.08
C GLU A 160 -0.18 -1.48 -16.30
N ALA A 161 0.51 -0.57 -16.97
CA ALA A 161 0.88 0.71 -16.39
C ALA A 161 -0.35 1.62 -16.28
N VAL A 162 -0.69 2.03 -15.06
CA VAL A 162 -1.87 2.87 -14.76
C VAL A 162 -1.54 4.30 -14.35
N GLY A 163 -0.26 4.62 -14.18
CA GLY A 163 0.21 5.94 -13.76
C GLY A 163 1.72 5.99 -13.57
N VAL A 164 2.24 7.19 -13.31
CA VAL A 164 3.67 7.44 -13.05
C VAL A 164 3.79 8.23 -11.76
N VAL A 165 4.72 7.82 -10.89
CA VAL A 165 5.05 8.52 -9.64
C VAL A 165 6.51 8.95 -9.70
N PRO A 166 6.82 10.26 -9.79
CA PRO A 166 8.19 10.72 -9.74
C PRO A 166 8.73 10.67 -8.31
N PHE A 167 9.97 10.21 -8.16
CA PHE A 167 10.71 10.26 -6.91
C PHE A 167 11.93 11.15 -7.06
N VAL A 168 12.22 11.95 -6.03
CA VAL A 168 13.37 12.85 -6.00
C VAL A 168 14.06 12.72 -4.65
N PHE A 169 15.37 12.84 -4.65
CA PHE A 169 16.13 13.00 -3.42
C PHE A 169 15.89 14.38 -2.84
N LEU A 170 15.72 14.45 -1.52
CA LEU A 170 15.48 15.69 -0.79
C LEU A 170 16.45 15.76 0.40
N SER A 171 16.92 16.95 0.70
CA SER A 171 17.60 17.25 1.95
C SER A 171 16.58 17.66 3.02
N ASN A 172 16.88 17.40 4.29
CA ASN A 172 16.02 17.83 5.40
C ASN A 172 15.94 19.35 5.51
N VAL A 173 14.89 19.85 6.18
CA VAL A 173 14.81 21.25 6.59
C VAL A 173 16.01 21.56 7.48
N GLY A 174 16.73 22.64 7.16
CA GLY A 174 17.96 23.03 7.86
C GLY A 174 19.23 22.36 7.32
N ALA A 175 19.15 21.58 6.24
CA ALA A 175 20.35 21.14 5.53
C ALA A 175 21.19 22.37 5.11
N PRO A 176 22.53 22.30 5.23
CA PRO A 176 23.41 23.39 4.83
C PRO A 176 23.17 23.80 3.37
N ALA A 177 23.09 25.09 3.10
CA ALA A 177 22.86 25.61 1.75
C ALA A 177 23.96 25.19 0.74
N GLY A 178 25.14 24.79 1.23
CA GLY A 178 26.24 24.26 0.42
C GLY A 178 26.10 22.79 0.01
N LEU A 179 25.04 22.08 0.44
CA LEU A 179 24.75 20.72 0.00
C LEU A 179 24.11 20.75 -1.39
N THR A 180 24.91 21.12 -2.39
CA THR A 180 24.44 21.33 -3.78
C THR A 180 25.05 20.36 -4.78
N ASN A 181 26.05 19.57 -4.36
CA ASN A 181 26.80 18.69 -5.24
C ASN A 181 26.54 17.22 -4.89
N MET A 182 25.78 16.52 -5.72
CA MET A 182 25.62 15.07 -5.65
C MET A 182 26.08 14.48 -6.98
N THR A 183 27.23 13.82 -6.96
CA THR A 183 27.76 13.06 -8.09
C THR A 183 27.43 11.58 -7.93
N ASP A 184 27.45 10.81 -9.02
CA ASP A 184 27.27 9.35 -8.97
C ASP A 184 28.23 8.69 -7.95
N GLN A 185 29.49 9.13 -7.91
CA GLN A 185 30.48 8.59 -6.97
C GLN A 185 30.17 8.92 -5.50
N LEU A 186 29.69 10.14 -5.23
CA LEU A 186 29.25 10.52 -3.88
C LEU A 186 27.99 9.77 -3.48
N HIS A 187 27.06 9.56 -4.41
CA HIS A 187 25.86 8.76 -4.19
C HIS A 187 26.22 7.32 -3.83
N ASP A 188 27.07 6.66 -4.62
CA ASP A 188 27.49 5.28 -4.36
C ASP A 188 28.18 5.13 -3.01
N ALA A 189 29.07 6.07 -2.66
CA ALA A 189 29.73 6.09 -1.36
C ALA A 189 28.74 6.33 -0.21
N GLN A 190 27.82 7.28 -0.38
CA GLN A 190 26.81 7.64 0.63
C GLN A 190 25.86 6.47 0.92
N TRP A 191 25.38 5.75 -0.09
CA TRP A 191 24.45 4.62 0.11
C TRP A 191 25.16 3.35 0.57
N SER A 192 26.44 3.19 0.27
CA SER A 192 27.24 2.06 0.76
C SER A 192 27.67 2.22 2.22
N LEU A 193 28.02 3.44 2.64
CA LEU A 193 28.49 3.74 3.99
C LEU A 193 27.37 4.23 4.92
N GLY A 194 26.31 4.80 4.37
CA GLY A 194 25.18 5.41 5.08
C GLY A 194 25.46 6.82 5.59
N GLU A 195 26.72 7.24 5.58
CA GLU A 195 27.19 8.51 6.12
C GLU A 195 28.41 9.00 5.32
N LEU A 196 28.47 10.30 5.03
CA LEU A 196 29.66 10.97 4.53
C LEU A 196 29.84 12.33 5.24
N PRO A 197 31.08 12.84 5.36
CA PRO A 197 31.30 14.16 5.91
C PRO A 197 30.78 15.24 4.96
N LEU A 198 30.22 16.31 5.53
CA LEU A 198 29.64 17.44 4.80
C LEU A 198 30.64 18.10 3.84
N SER A 199 31.91 18.10 4.20
CA SER A 199 33.01 18.60 3.37
C SER A 199 33.10 17.93 1.99
N MET A 200 32.61 16.69 1.82
CA MET A 200 32.53 16.02 0.51
C MET A 200 31.52 16.67 -0.43
N TYR A 201 30.48 17.31 0.13
CA TYR A 201 29.41 17.95 -0.62
C TYR A 201 29.70 19.44 -0.85
N THR A 202 30.25 20.11 0.16
CA THR A 202 30.50 21.56 0.13
C THR A 202 31.89 21.94 -0.41
N GLY A 203 32.85 20.99 -0.39
CA GLY A 203 34.26 21.25 -0.69
C GLY A 203 35.00 22.03 0.40
N ASN A 204 34.35 22.37 1.52
CA ASN A 204 34.95 23.11 2.61
C ASN A 204 35.52 22.14 3.67
N PRO A 205 36.85 22.06 3.87
CA PRO A 205 37.45 21.13 4.83
C PRO A 205 37.12 21.45 6.29
N ALA A 206 36.61 22.66 6.59
CA ALA A 206 36.14 23.01 7.94
C ALA A 206 34.79 22.37 8.29
N ASP A 207 34.05 21.85 7.31
CA ASP A 207 32.75 21.23 7.51
C ASP A 207 32.90 19.79 8.02
N THR A 208 32.78 19.63 9.34
CA THR A 208 32.96 18.34 10.04
C THR A 208 31.65 17.60 10.33
N ALA A 209 30.50 18.24 10.07
CA ALA A 209 29.19 17.62 10.24
C ALA A 209 29.02 16.43 9.29
N ARG A 210 28.08 15.53 9.61
CA ARG A 210 27.82 14.32 8.82
C ARG A 210 26.49 14.42 8.09
N VAL A 211 26.51 14.00 6.83
CA VAL A 211 25.31 13.80 6.02
C VAL A 211 24.92 12.34 6.14
N LEU A 212 23.70 12.09 6.64
CA LEU A 212 23.19 10.75 6.86
C LEU A 212 22.22 10.36 5.73
N ASN A 213 22.29 9.11 5.30
CA ASN A 213 21.35 8.56 4.34
C ASN A 213 20.05 8.20 5.07
N MET A 214 18.98 8.95 4.82
CA MET A 214 17.65 8.65 5.35
C MET A 214 16.87 7.87 4.31
N GLY A 215 16.39 6.69 4.68
CA GLY A 215 15.89 5.73 3.71
C GLY A 215 14.52 5.15 4.02
N ARG A 216 14.07 4.25 3.14
CA ARG A 216 12.84 3.47 3.27
C ARG A 216 13.18 1.99 3.21
N SER A 217 12.36 1.14 3.85
CA SER A 217 12.59 -0.30 3.85
C SER A 217 12.66 -0.92 2.45
N ASN A 218 13.25 -2.11 2.35
CA ASN A 218 13.35 -2.90 1.12
C ASN A 218 11.98 -3.25 0.49
N GLY A 219 10.89 -3.16 1.26
CA GLY A 219 9.50 -3.29 0.80
C GLY A 219 8.97 -2.09 -0.01
N SER A 220 9.73 -1.00 -0.09
CA SER A 220 9.32 0.26 -0.69
C SER A 220 9.71 0.36 -2.17
N GLY A 221 8.73 0.64 -3.04
CA GLY A 221 9.01 0.90 -4.46
C GLY A 221 9.86 2.15 -4.68
N THR A 222 9.64 3.24 -3.92
CA THR A 222 10.53 4.41 -3.94
C THR A 222 12.02 4.05 -3.82
N ARG A 223 12.39 3.11 -2.94
CA ARG A 223 13.78 2.65 -2.79
C ARG A 223 14.23 1.92 -4.05
N ALA A 224 13.45 0.97 -4.54
CA ALA A 224 13.79 0.23 -5.75
C ALA A 224 13.95 1.16 -6.97
N THR A 225 13.07 2.16 -7.16
CA THR A 225 13.17 3.13 -8.25
C THR A 225 14.44 3.96 -8.16
N ILE A 226 14.67 4.65 -7.04
CA ILE A 226 15.80 5.61 -6.94
C ILE A 226 17.15 4.90 -7.04
N LEU A 227 17.27 3.67 -6.53
CA LEU A 227 18.50 2.89 -6.65
C LEU A 227 18.70 2.35 -8.07
N SER A 228 17.62 2.02 -8.78
CA SER A 228 17.69 1.61 -10.19
C SER A 228 18.13 2.76 -11.10
N GLU A 229 17.66 3.98 -10.83
CA GLU A 229 17.94 5.16 -11.65
C GLU A 229 19.36 5.71 -11.43
N THR A 230 19.93 5.54 -10.24
CA THR A 230 21.26 6.06 -9.87
C THR A 230 22.42 5.12 -10.22
N ARG A 231 22.17 4.07 -11.01
CA ARG A 231 23.13 2.98 -11.33
C ARG A 231 23.63 2.16 -10.14
N TYR A 232 23.26 2.52 -8.91
CA TYR A 232 23.59 1.76 -7.71
C TYR A 232 22.98 0.36 -7.72
N GLY A 233 21.77 0.24 -8.26
CA GLY A 233 21.02 -1.00 -8.43
C GLY A 233 20.06 -1.28 -7.26
N PRO A 234 18.82 -1.72 -7.54
CA PRO A 234 17.79 -1.94 -6.51
C PRO A 234 18.12 -3.08 -5.53
N PHE A 235 18.95 -4.04 -5.99
CA PHE A 235 19.33 -5.24 -5.25
C PHE A 235 20.63 -5.09 -4.44
N THR A 236 21.28 -3.93 -4.56
CA THR A 236 22.51 -3.66 -3.81
C THR A 236 22.14 -3.36 -2.35
N SER A 237 22.92 -3.93 -1.42
CA SER A 237 22.80 -3.61 0.01
C SER A 237 23.03 -2.12 0.23
N VAL A 238 22.24 -1.53 1.12
CA VAL A 238 22.38 -0.12 1.49
C VAL A 238 22.54 0.02 3.00
N VAL A 239 23.25 1.06 3.41
CA VAL A 239 23.22 1.55 4.79
C VAL A 239 22.38 2.82 4.81
N GLN A 240 21.31 2.80 5.58
CA GLN A 240 20.36 3.90 5.67
C GLN A 240 19.73 3.93 7.06
N TYR A 241 19.30 5.11 7.50
CA TYR A 241 18.68 5.34 8.79
C TYR A 241 17.18 5.58 8.62
N GLY A 242 16.40 5.07 9.58
CA GLY A 242 14.96 5.32 9.66
C GLY A 242 14.65 6.73 10.16
N GLY A 243 13.49 7.28 9.78
CA GLY A 243 13.04 8.59 10.26
C GLY A 243 12.76 8.63 11.77
N PRO A 244 12.64 9.81 12.39
CA PRO A 244 12.43 9.96 13.83
C PRO A 244 11.13 9.34 14.39
N ASN A 245 10.21 8.93 13.52
CA ASN A 245 8.96 8.24 13.87
C ASN A 245 8.91 6.79 13.38
N ASP A 246 10.03 6.27 12.87
CA ASP A 246 10.10 4.89 12.40
C ASP A 246 10.60 4.00 13.53
N THR A 247 9.70 3.23 14.14
CA THR A 247 10.08 2.19 15.10
C THR A 247 10.86 1.05 14.45
N SER A 248 10.90 0.97 13.11
CA SER A 248 11.87 0.16 12.37
C SER A 248 13.16 0.93 12.18
N ASN A 249 13.85 1.25 13.28
CA ASN A 249 15.24 1.67 13.23
C ASN A 249 16.00 0.58 12.44
N ILE A 250 16.29 0.86 11.17
CA ILE A 250 17.21 0.08 10.35
C ILE A 250 18.62 0.42 10.85
N SER A 251 18.92 0.10 12.11
CA SER A 251 20.29 0.00 12.58
C SER A 251 20.79 -1.36 12.16
N GLY A 252 21.15 -1.48 10.88
CA GLY A 252 21.63 -2.72 10.29
C GLY A 252 21.47 -2.68 8.79
N ALA A 253 22.51 -3.09 8.05
CA ALA A 253 22.39 -3.33 6.62
C ALA A 253 21.15 -4.18 6.35
N GLU A 254 20.17 -3.64 5.62
CA GLU A 254 19.12 -4.51 5.07
C GLU A 254 19.81 -5.36 4.00
N GLY A 255 19.98 -6.64 4.32
CA GLY A 255 20.64 -7.60 3.45
C GLY A 255 20.00 -7.66 2.08
N THR A 256 20.81 -8.06 1.09
CA THR A 256 20.36 -8.43 -0.25
C THR A 256 19.18 -9.38 -0.16
N GLY A 257 18.07 -9.03 -0.82
CA GLY A 257 16.99 -9.97 -1.11
C GLY A 257 17.45 -11.09 -2.03
#